data_AF-A0A4R1Y0X8-F1
#
_entry.id   AF-A0A4R1Y0X8-F1
#
_cell.length_a   1.000
_cell.length_b   1.000
_cell.length_c   1.000
_cell.angle_alpha   90.00
_cell.angle_beta   90.00
_cell.angle_gamma   90.00
#
_symmetry.space_group_name_H-M   'P 1'
#
loop_
_entity.id
_entity.type
_entity.pdbx_description
1 polymer ?
#
loop_
_entity_poly.entity_id
_entity_poly.type
_entity_poly.pdbx_seq_one_letter_code
_entity_poly.pdbx_strand_id
1 'polypeptide(L)' 'MAGLSIWHVLIFAIVVILLFGTSKLKNLGKDVGGAVKDFKKSVKDDEATTAAAINEPRTLEHQNNSADVNSSVKH' A
#
# COMPACT_ATOMS: atom_id res chain seq x y z
N MET A 1 33.74 -2.25 13.33
CA MET A 1 32.74 -2.72 12.34
C MET A 1 32.45 -1.57 11.39
N ALA A 2 33.02 -1.60 10.18
CA ALA A 2 32.78 -0.56 9.18
C ALA A 2 31.32 -0.66 8.72
N GLY A 3 30.47 0.23 9.24
CA GLY A 3 29.07 0.33 8.81
C GLY A 3 29.01 0.74 7.34
N LEU A 4 28.01 0.25 6.63
CA LEU A 4 27.70 0.66 5.27
C LEU A 4 27.41 2.18 5.26
N SER A 5 28.45 2.98 5.09
CA SER A 5 28.33 4.42 5.00
C SER A 5 27.71 4.77 3.66
N ILE A 6 26.73 5.68 3.68
CA ILE A 6 25.99 6.17 2.50
C ILE A 6 26.93 6.55 1.34
N TRP A 7 28.13 7.04 1.65
CA TRP A 7 29.17 7.33 0.66
C TRP A 7 29.60 6.13 -0.19
N HIS A 8 29.70 4.94 0.39
CA HIS A 8 30.08 3.74 -0.34
C HIS A 8 28.96 3.29 -1.27
N VAL A 9 27.71 3.40 -0.81
CA VAL A 9 26.53 3.03 -1.61
C VAL A 9 26.40 3.95 -2.83
N LEU A 10 26.68 5.25 -2.67
CA LEU A 10 26.60 6.22 -3.76
C LEU A 10 27.65 5.94 -4.85
N ILE A 11 28.91 5.70 -4.46
CA ILE A 11 29.98 5.32 -5.41
C ILE A 11 29.62 4.00 -6.12
N PHE A 12 29.14 3.01 -5.37
CA PHE A 12 28.75 1.71 -5.94
C PHE A 12 27.61 1.87 -6.96
N ALA A 13 26.60 2.67 -6.65
CA ALA A 13 25.48 2.95 -7.57
C ALA A 13 25.96 3.57 -8.89
N ILE A 14 26.91 4.51 -8.85
CA ILE A 14 27.48 5.13 -10.05
C ILE A 14 28.17 4.07 -10.93
N VAL A 15 28.99 3.19 -10.33
CA VAL A 15 29.69 2.12 -11.05
C VAL A 15 28.70 1.16 -11.71
N VAL A 16 27.64 0.76 -11.00
CA VAL A 16 26.58 -0.10 -11.54
C VAL A 16 25.87 0.60 -12.71
N ILE A 17 25.54 1.89 -12.59
CA ILE A 17 24.91 2.65 -13.67
C ILE A 17 25.80 2.71 -14.91
N LEU A 18 27.10 2.86 -14.74
CA LEU A 18 28.06 2.87 -15.86
C LEU A 18 28.20 1.50 -16.52
N LEU A 19 28.21 0.40 -15.75
CA LEU A 19 28.31 -0.97 -16.28
C LEU A 19 27.05 -1.37 -17.07
N PHE A 20 25.88 -1.16 -16.48
CA PHE A 20 24.61 -1.59 -17.07
C PHE A 20 24.08 -0.57 -18.10
N GLY A 21 24.56 0.67 -18.04
CA GLY A 21 24.03 1.81 -18.77
C GLY A 21 22.67 2.27 -18.22
N THR A 22 22.36 3.55 -18.41
CA THR A 22 21.09 4.14 -17.96
C THR A 22 19.87 3.58 -18.69
N SER A 23 20.04 3.05 -19.90
CA SER A 23 18.93 2.56 -20.73
C SER A 23 18.28 1.29 -20.15
N LYS A 24 19.11 0.32 -19.71
CA LYS A 24 18.64 -0.91 -19.06
C LYS A 24 18.01 -0.61 -17.70
N LEU A 25 18.68 0.22 -16.89
CA LEU A 25 18.18 0.62 -15.57
C LEU A 25 16.90 1.44 -15.65
N LYS A 26 16.70 2.27 -16.69
CA LYS A 26 15.46 3.02 -16.88
C LYS A 26 14.28 2.11 -17.19
N ASN A 27 14.45 1.13 -18.08
CA ASN A 27 13.36 0.22 -18.42
C ASN A 27 13.00 -0.65 -17.21
N LEU A 28 14.00 -1.27 -16.57
CA LEU A 28 13.76 -2.12 -15.39
C LEU A 28 13.26 -1.31 -14.18
N GLY A 29 13.79 -0.11 -13.99
CA GLY A 29 13.38 0.82 -12.94
C GLY A 29 11.98 1.39 -13.14
N LYS A 30 11.48 1.48 -14.38
CA LYS A 30 10.09 1.86 -14.63
C LYS A 30 9.12 0.76 -14.19
N ASP A 31 9.44 -0.49 -14.50
CA ASP A 31 8.60 -1.64 -14.17
C ASP A 31 8.58 -1.90 -12.65
N VAL A 32 9.76 -1.93 -12.02
CA VAL A 32 9.89 -2.10 -10.57
C VAL A 32 9.40 -0.86 -9.81
N GLY A 33 9.74 0.34 -10.30
CA GLY A 33 9.35 1.59 -9.69
C GLY A 33 7.83 1.83 -9.73
N GLY A 34 7.14 1.36 -10.76
CA GLY A 34 5.68 1.34 -10.81
C GLY A 34 5.09 0.51 -9.68
N ALA A 35 5.51 -0.75 -9.57
CA ALA A 35 5.03 -1.65 -8.51
C ALA A 35 5.29 -1.11 -7.09
N VAL A 36 6.49 -0.56 -6.84
CA VAL A 36 6.83 0.04 -5.54
C VAL A 36 6.04 1.32 -5.28
N LYS A 37 5.75 2.13 -6.31
CA LYS A 37 4.92 3.34 -6.19
C LYS A 37 3.49 2.98 -5.79
N ASP A 38 2.91 1.97 -6.43
CA ASP A 38 1.55 1.50 -6.11
C ASP A 38 1.50 0.91 -4.70
N PHE A 39 2.50 0.09 -4.31
CA PHE A 39 2.62 -0.41 -2.94
C PHE A 39 2.67 0.71 -1.90
N LYS A 40 3.52 1.72 -2.10
CA LYS A 40 3.60 2.86 -1.18
C LYS A 40 2.33 3.69 -1.15
N LYS A 41 1.61 3.76 -2.27
CA LYS A 41 0.33 4.48 -2.35
C LYS A 41 -0.74 3.75 -1.54
N SER A 42 -0.88 2.43 -1.71
CA SER A 42 -1.82 1.61 -0.93
C SER A 42 -1.53 1.69 0.57
N VAL A 43 -0.27 1.56 0.98
CA VAL A 43 0.11 1.69 2.41
C VAL A 43 -0.23 3.08 2.97
N LYS A 44 -0.03 4.14 2.18
CA LYS A 44 -0.40 5.50 2.60
C LYS A 44 -1.91 5.73 2.65
N ASP A 45 -2.67 5.11 1.75
CA ASP A 45 -4.13 5.23 1.69
C ASP A 45 -4.79 4.51 2.88
N ASP A 46 -4.23 3.38 3.30
CA ASP A 46 -4.61 2.67 4.53
C ASP A 46 -4.31 3.50 5.79
N GLU A 47 -3.14 4.16 5.84
CA GLU A 47 -2.79 5.08 6.94
C GLU A 47 -3.70 6.31 6.98
N ALA A 48 -4.05 6.89 5.82
CA ALA A 48 -4.97 8.03 5.73
C ALA A 48 -6.43 7.66 6.08
N THR A 49 -6.87 6.47 5.69
CA THR A 49 -8.18 5.90 6.07
C THR A 49 -8.24 5.61 7.57
N THR A 50 -7.13 5.15 8.15
CA THR A 50 -7.02 4.93 9.61
C THR A 50 -7.03 6.26 10.39
N ALA A 51 -6.41 7.32 9.87
CA ALA A 51 -6.41 8.64 10.51
C ALA A 51 -7.77 9.37 10.42
N ALA A 52 -8.55 9.16 9.34
CA ALA A 52 -9.89 9.73 9.20
C ALA A 52 -10.94 9.01 10.08
N ALA A 53 -10.74 7.72 10.39
CA ALA A 53 -11.65 6.91 11.20
C ALA A 53 -11.60 7.19 12.73
N ILE A 54 -10.73 8.11 13.19
CA ILE A 54 -10.59 8.46 14.62
C ILE A 54 -11.54 9.61 15.04
N ASN A 55 -12.20 10.29 14.09
CA ASN A 55 -13.07 11.45 14.37
C ASN A 55 -14.59 11.23 14.19
N GLU A 56 -15.05 10.01 13.91
CA GLU A 56 -16.50 9.71 13.89
C GLU A 56 -16.84 8.64 14.92
N PRO A 57 -17.76 8.91 15.87
CA PRO A 57 -18.26 7.89 16.78
C PRO A 57 -19.07 6.88 15.95
N ARG A 58 -18.46 5.74 15.63
CA ARG A 58 -19.18 4.59 15.06
C ARG A 58 -20.12 4.03 16.12
N THR A 59 -21.36 4.51 16.15
CA THR A 59 -22.46 3.81 16.82
C THR A 59 -22.72 2.54 16.04
N LEU A 60 -22.56 1.39 16.69
CA LEU A 60 -22.87 0.08 16.13
C LEU A 60 -24.40 -0.05 16.02
N GLU A 61 -24.95 0.28 14.86
CA GLU A 61 -26.36 0.07 14.57
C GLU A 61 -26.58 -1.43 14.32
N HIS A 62 -27.12 -2.11 15.33
CA HIS A 62 -27.60 -3.48 15.21
C HIS A 62 -28.69 -3.54 14.14
N GLN A 63 -28.38 -4.16 13.00
CA GLN A 63 -29.39 -4.61 12.03
C GLN A 63 -30.28 -5.66 12.72
N ASN A 64 -31.45 -5.24 13.20
CA ASN A 64 -32.50 -6.15 13.65
C ASN A 64 -33.22 -6.72 12.42
N ASN A 65 -32.80 -7.92 12.04
CA ASN A 65 -33.50 -8.84 11.15
C ASN A 65 -35.03 -8.73 11.29
N SER A 66 -35.67 -8.04 10.34
CA SER A 66 -37.12 -7.93 10.21
C SER A 66 -37.50 -8.19 8.75
N ALA A 67 -37.12 -9.37 8.28
CA ALA A 67 -37.74 -10.01 7.12
C ALA A 67 -37.90 -11.49 7.48
N ASP A 68 -39.06 -12.06 7.14
CA ASP A 68 -39.41 -13.48 7.32
C ASP A 68 -39.88 -13.97 8.72
N VAL A 69 -40.99 -13.43 9.22
CA VAL A 69 -42.02 -14.23 9.93
C VAL A 69 -43.42 -13.74 9.56
N ASN A 70 -43.77 -13.73 8.27
CA ASN A 70 -45.18 -13.74 7.89
C ASN A 70 -45.39 -14.49 6.58
N SER A 71 -45.16 -15.80 6.64
CA SER A 71 -45.67 -16.75 5.67
C SER A 71 -45.72 -18.11 6.36
N SER A 72 -46.88 -18.47 6.91
CA SER A 72 -47.33 -19.84 7.25
C SER A 72 -47.89 -19.99 8.68
N VAL A 73 -49.10 -19.48 8.92
CA VAL A 73 -50.13 -20.30 9.59
C VAL A 73 -51.45 -20.10 8.86
N LYS A 74 -51.75 -21.08 8.02
CA LYS A 74 -53.02 -21.37 7.37
C LYS A 74 -54.08 -21.69 8.44
N HIS A 75 -55.14 -20.88 8.56
CA HIS A 75 -56.52 -21.34 8.63
C HIS A 75 -57.54 -20.20 8.50
#